data_AF-A0AAE6JJX6-F1
#
_entry.id   AF-A0AAE6JJX6-F1
#
_cell.length_a   1.000
_cell.length_b   1.000
_cell.length_c   1.000
_cell.angle_alpha   90.00
_cell.angle_beta   90.00
_cell.angle_gamma   90.00
#
_symmetry.space_group_name_H-M   'P 1'
#
loop_
_entity.id
_entity.type
_entity.pdbx_description
1 polymer ?
#
loop_
_entity_poly.entity_id
_entity_poly.type
_entity_poly.pdbx_seq_one_letter_code
_entity_poly.pdbx_strand_id
1 'polypeptide(L)'
;MKKLKCFLILAGGFLAISQSSFAQKDSSGIYRTAADFQQKKLSYAINYKTEKHKINDDFLFSASKIKVVHEGKAYFMDKNSTYGYKSTAGEVFRFVDNKEYKMLNPEGQSLLLYAFSKISTASKGNVRHYSVYFFSTNASSVPQPLTKSNLKAAFPDNHKFHDTLDENFKTDDELAAYDGFHKMYKVIRVFESSLK
;
A
#
# COMPACT_ATOMS: atom_id res chain seq x y z
N MET A 1 -59.63 13.12 35.93
CA MET A 1 -58.40 12.36 36.27
C MET A 1 -57.67 12.05 34.96
N LYS A 2 -56.41 12.45 34.73
CA LYS A 2 -55.16 11.67 35.00
C LYS A 2 -55.34 10.18 34.63
N LYS A 3 -54.57 9.50 33.75
CA LYS A 3 -53.42 9.82 32.86
C LYS A 3 -53.82 9.33 31.42
N LEU A 4 -53.01 9.26 30.35
CA LEU A 4 -51.58 9.47 30.07
C LEU A 4 -51.41 9.86 28.56
N LYS A 5 -50.18 10.00 28.05
CA LYS A 5 -49.83 9.84 26.62
C LYS A 5 -48.64 8.88 26.51
N CYS A 6 -48.76 7.77 25.79
CA CYS A 6 -47.62 6.91 25.45
C CYS A 6 -47.14 7.22 24.03
N PHE A 7 -46.04 7.97 23.93
CA PHE A 7 -45.26 8.06 22.69
C PHE A 7 -44.38 6.81 22.58
N LEU A 8 -44.71 5.88 21.68
CA LEU A 8 -43.79 4.84 21.25
C LEU A 8 -42.87 5.41 20.17
N ILE A 9 -41.70 5.91 20.60
CA ILE A 9 -40.62 6.26 19.67
C ILE A 9 -39.99 4.96 19.19
N LEU A 10 -40.34 4.54 17.98
CA LEU A 10 -39.72 3.39 17.33
C LEU A 10 -38.32 3.80 16.85
N ALA A 11 -37.33 3.68 17.73
CA ALA A 11 -35.92 3.91 17.41
C ALA A 11 -35.37 2.77 16.54
N GLY A 12 -35.81 2.73 15.28
CA GLY A 12 -35.28 1.83 14.25
C GLY A 12 -33.85 2.25 13.90
N GLY A 13 -32.87 1.64 14.56
CA GLY A 13 -31.46 1.88 14.29
C GLY A 13 -31.13 1.56 12.83
N PHE A 14 -30.66 2.57 12.09
CA PHE A 14 -30.07 2.39 10.77
C PHE A 14 -28.73 1.66 10.91
N LEU A 15 -28.80 0.33 11.05
CA LEU A 15 -27.65 -0.54 10.81
C LEU A 15 -27.31 -0.46 9.33
N ALA A 16 -26.45 0.50 8.99
CA ALA A 16 -25.83 0.60 7.68
C ALA A 16 -24.92 -0.61 7.49
N ILE A 17 -25.51 -1.71 6.99
CA ILE A 17 -24.77 -2.88 6.52
C ILE A 17 -23.91 -2.39 5.36
N SER A 18 -22.64 -2.12 5.64
CA SER A 18 -21.66 -1.71 4.64
C SER A 18 -21.41 -2.89 3.70
N GLN A 19 -22.22 -2.99 2.65
CA GLN A 19 -22.00 -3.93 1.56
C GLN A 19 -20.65 -3.59 0.93
N SER A 20 -19.65 -4.42 1.22
CA SER A 20 -18.34 -4.38 0.57
C SER A 20 -18.53 -4.80 -0.89
N SER A 21 -18.90 -3.83 -1.72
CA SER A 21 -19.17 -4.01 -3.14
C SER A 21 -17.98 -4.69 -3.82
N PHE A 22 -18.26 -5.77 -4.54
CA PHE A 22 -17.27 -6.55 -5.30
C PHE A 22 -16.50 -5.71 -6.35
N ALA A 23 -16.96 -4.48 -6.63
CA ALA A 23 -16.25 -3.49 -7.45
C ALA A 23 -14.84 -3.13 -6.93
N GLN A 24 -14.51 -3.32 -5.65
CA GLN A 24 -13.18 -2.98 -5.09
C GLN A 24 -12.01 -3.79 -5.69
N LYS A 25 -12.25 -4.97 -6.28
CA LYS A 25 -11.16 -5.73 -6.92
C LYS A 25 -10.67 -5.02 -8.17
N ASP A 26 -11.61 -4.60 -9.02
CA ASP A 26 -11.37 -3.94 -10.30
C ASP A 26 -11.37 -2.40 -10.19
N SER A 27 -11.26 -1.85 -8.98
CA SER A 27 -11.17 -0.41 -8.77
C SER A 27 -9.74 0.10 -8.84
N SER A 28 -9.55 1.26 -9.46
CA SER A 28 -8.35 2.11 -9.32
C SER A 28 -8.74 3.42 -8.63
N GLY A 29 -7.79 4.18 -8.10
CA GLY A 29 -8.07 5.43 -7.38
C GLY A 29 -6.95 5.86 -6.43
N ILE A 30 -7.21 6.91 -5.65
CA ILE A 30 -6.25 7.52 -4.72
C ILE A 30 -6.54 7.12 -3.27
N TYR A 31 -5.52 6.68 -2.55
CA TYR A 31 -5.52 6.65 -1.10
C TYR A 31 -5.03 8.01 -0.58
N ARG A 32 -5.90 8.78 0.08
CA ARG A 32 -5.49 10.11 0.61
C ARG A 32 -4.63 9.96 1.85
N THR A 33 -5.03 9.07 2.77
CA THR A 33 -4.34 8.82 4.04
C THR A 33 -3.92 7.36 4.20
N ALA A 34 -3.03 7.09 5.16
CA ALA A 34 -2.68 5.72 5.57
C ALA A 34 -3.90 4.93 6.06
N ALA A 35 -4.84 5.61 6.74
CA ALA A 35 -6.11 5.02 7.18
C ALA A 35 -7.02 4.65 6.00
N ASP A 36 -7.11 5.49 4.96
CA ASP A 36 -7.85 5.15 3.73
C ASP A 36 -7.26 3.89 3.06
N PHE A 37 -5.93 3.74 3.03
CA PHE A 37 -5.27 2.53 2.53
C PHE A 37 -5.62 1.30 3.37
N GLN A 38 -5.48 1.37 4.70
CA GLN A 38 -5.84 0.25 5.60
C GLN A 38 -7.32 -0.15 5.49
N GLN A 39 -8.21 0.82 5.22
CA GLN A 39 -9.65 0.60 5.02
C GLN A 39 -10.03 0.28 3.56
N LYS A 40 -9.05 0.16 2.64
CA LYS A 40 -9.25 -0.03 1.19
C LYS A 40 -10.17 1.02 0.54
N LYS A 41 -10.19 2.22 1.10
CA LYS A 41 -11.06 3.33 0.71
C LYS A 41 -10.36 4.19 -0.35
N LEU A 42 -10.89 4.17 -1.57
CA LEU A 42 -10.35 4.93 -2.70
C LEU A 42 -11.15 6.22 -2.93
N SER A 43 -10.44 7.33 -3.07
CA SER A 43 -10.96 8.59 -3.64
C SER A 43 -10.78 8.58 -5.16
N TYR A 44 -11.68 9.25 -5.89
CA TYR A 44 -11.69 9.22 -7.36
C TYR A 44 -11.73 7.78 -7.90
N ALA A 45 -12.46 6.91 -7.18
CA ALA A 45 -12.52 5.49 -7.47
C ALA A 45 -13.25 5.27 -8.79
N ILE A 46 -12.68 4.41 -9.65
CA ILE A 46 -13.26 4.00 -10.92
C ILE A 46 -13.07 2.50 -11.10
N ASN A 47 -14.02 1.81 -11.72
CA ASN A 47 -13.85 0.44 -12.19
C ASN A 47 -13.12 0.46 -13.54
N TYR A 48 -11.85 0.08 -13.56
CA TYR A 48 -11.00 0.20 -14.76
C TYR A 48 -11.37 -0.75 -15.91
N LYS A 49 -12.29 -1.71 -15.69
CA LYS A 49 -12.84 -2.56 -16.77
C LYS A 49 -13.98 -1.88 -17.51
N THR A 50 -14.75 -1.02 -16.84
CA THR A 50 -15.95 -0.38 -17.39
C THR A 50 -15.77 1.11 -17.66
N GLU A 51 -14.82 1.76 -16.99
CA GLU A 51 -14.59 3.21 -17.05
C GLU A 51 -13.19 3.51 -17.58
N LYS A 52 -13.09 4.48 -18.52
CA LYS A 52 -11.84 4.84 -19.20
C LYS A 52 -11.10 6.04 -18.59
N HIS A 53 -11.48 6.41 -17.37
CA HIS A 53 -10.76 7.40 -16.58
C HIS A 53 -9.38 6.86 -16.18
N LYS A 54 -8.41 7.75 -15.90
CA LYS A 54 -7.04 7.32 -15.59
C LYS A 54 -6.35 8.25 -14.61
N ILE A 55 -5.62 7.62 -13.69
CA ILE A 55 -4.51 8.27 -12.99
C ILE A 55 -3.36 8.34 -13.99
N ASN A 56 -2.74 9.51 -14.11
CA ASN A 56 -1.56 9.71 -14.93
C ASN A 56 -0.44 10.26 -14.04
N ASP A 57 0.50 9.39 -13.73
CA ASP A 57 1.79 9.68 -13.09
C ASP A 57 2.70 10.47 -14.06
N ASP A 58 2.65 10.15 -15.36
CA ASP A 58 3.28 10.91 -16.45
C ASP A 58 2.55 12.24 -16.73
N PHE A 59 2.70 13.22 -15.83
CA PHE A 59 2.53 14.63 -16.18
C PHE A 59 3.86 15.40 -16.10
N LEU A 60 4.53 15.38 -17.26
CA LEU A 60 5.67 16.18 -17.68
C LEU A 60 5.84 17.48 -16.85
N PHE A 61 6.95 17.57 -16.12
CA PHE A 61 7.48 18.74 -15.39
C PHE A 61 7.04 19.03 -13.95
N SER A 62 6.41 18.10 -13.20
CA SER A 62 6.38 18.25 -11.73
C SER A 62 6.57 16.93 -10.96
N ALA A 63 7.80 16.68 -10.48
CA ALA A 63 8.15 15.48 -9.71
C ALA A 63 7.28 15.28 -8.44
N SER A 64 6.75 16.37 -7.87
CA SER A 64 5.99 16.42 -6.62
C SER A 64 4.47 16.29 -6.75
N LYS A 65 3.90 16.26 -7.96
CA LYS A 65 2.44 16.20 -8.16
C LYS A 65 1.98 14.95 -8.91
N ILE A 66 0.71 14.64 -8.76
CA ILE A 66 -0.02 13.63 -9.55
C ILE A 66 -1.20 14.29 -10.27
N LYS A 67 -1.55 13.76 -11.46
CA LYS A 67 -2.76 14.16 -12.19
C LYS A 67 -3.77 13.01 -12.21
N VAL A 68 -4.95 13.26 -11.66
CA VAL A 68 -6.07 12.32 -11.66
C VAL A 68 -7.12 12.83 -12.63
N VAL A 69 -7.47 12.04 -13.66
CA VAL A 69 -8.60 12.35 -14.54
C VAL A 69 -9.80 11.51 -14.12
N HIS A 70 -10.86 12.16 -13.66
CA HIS A 70 -12.08 11.52 -13.15
C HIS A 70 -13.30 12.33 -13.64
N GLU A 71 -14.31 11.66 -14.19
CA GLU A 71 -15.49 12.28 -14.81
C GLU A 71 -15.15 13.36 -15.86
N GLY A 72 -14.07 13.14 -16.62
CA GLY A 72 -13.57 14.08 -17.64
C GLY A 72 -12.85 15.32 -17.08
N LYS A 73 -12.84 15.52 -15.75
CA LYS A 73 -12.14 16.61 -15.08
C LYS A 73 -10.76 16.18 -14.62
N ALA A 74 -9.79 17.09 -14.69
CA ALA A 74 -8.44 16.87 -14.18
C ALA A 74 -8.29 17.49 -12.78
N TYR A 75 -7.84 16.67 -11.83
CA TYR A 75 -7.48 17.07 -10.48
C TYR A 75 -5.97 16.92 -10.32
N PHE A 76 -5.34 17.87 -9.62
CA PHE A 76 -3.91 17.85 -9.31
C PHE A 76 -3.74 17.77 -7.80
N MET A 77 -2.85 16.90 -7.32
CA MET A 77 -2.61 16.66 -5.90
C MET A 77 -1.10 16.56 -5.65
N ASP A 78 -0.61 17.01 -4.49
CA ASP A 78 0.80 16.88 -4.13
C ASP A 78 1.07 15.49 -3.53
N LYS A 79 2.15 14.83 -3.98
CA LYS A 79 2.61 13.51 -3.52
C LYS A 79 2.90 13.50 -2.01
N ASN A 80 3.48 14.57 -1.47
CA ASN A 80 3.73 14.69 -0.03
C ASN A 80 2.46 14.84 0.83
N SER A 81 1.31 15.16 0.23
CA SER A 81 0.01 15.28 0.90
C SER A 81 -0.96 14.11 0.59
N THR A 82 -0.51 13.14 -0.21
CA THR A 82 -1.32 12.03 -0.72
C THR A 82 -0.63 10.72 -0.36
N TYR A 83 -1.30 9.81 0.34
CA TYR A 83 -0.66 8.56 0.76
C TYR A 83 -0.20 7.68 -0.41
N GLY A 84 -1.00 7.56 -1.47
CA GLY A 84 -0.68 6.66 -2.58
C GLY A 84 -1.83 6.47 -3.55
N TYR A 85 -1.70 5.48 -4.44
CA TYR A 85 -2.73 5.12 -5.39
C TYR A 85 -2.79 3.62 -5.68
N LYS A 86 -3.91 3.18 -6.24
CA LYS A 86 -4.05 1.88 -6.90
C LYS A 86 -4.21 2.14 -8.40
N SER A 87 -3.33 1.56 -9.22
CA SER A 87 -3.34 1.71 -10.69
C SER A 87 -4.49 0.94 -11.34
N THR A 88 -4.71 1.17 -12.63
CA THR A 88 -5.67 0.39 -13.45
C THR A 88 -5.21 -1.05 -13.69
N ALA A 89 -3.94 -1.39 -13.42
CA ALA A 89 -3.47 -2.77 -13.37
C ALA A 89 -3.70 -3.44 -12.00
N GLY A 90 -4.27 -2.72 -11.04
CA GLY A 90 -4.50 -3.17 -9.66
C GLY A 90 -3.27 -3.10 -8.75
N GLU A 91 -2.13 -2.64 -9.26
CA GLU A 91 -0.91 -2.42 -8.49
C GLU A 91 -1.10 -1.26 -7.50
N VAL A 92 -0.48 -1.35 -6.33
CA VAL A 92 -0.57 -0.30 -5.31
C VAL A 92 0.78 0.38 -5.15
N PHE A 93 0.76 1.71 -5.08
CA PHE A 93 1.93 2.55 -4.90
C PHE A 93 1.72 3.49 -3.71
N ARG A 94 2.81 3.80 -3.00
CA ARG A 94 2.84 4.74 -1.88
C ARG A 94 3.75 5.92 -2.22
N PHE A 95 3.33 7.13 -1.88
CA PHE A 95 4.17 8.32 -1.97
C PHE A 95 4.84 8.62 -0.63
N VAL A 96 6.15 8.88 -0.66
CA VAL A 96 6.92 9.36 0.49
C VAL A 96 8.04 10.25 -0.04
N ASP A 97 8.17 11.48 0.47
CA ASP A 97 9.23 12.43 0.05
C ASP A 97 9.31 12.59 -1.48
N ASN A 98 8.16 12.84 -2.10
CA ASN A 98 7.90 12.91 -3.55
C ASN A 98 8.29 11.67 -4.38
N LYS A 99 8.86 10.64 -3.76
CA LYS A 99 9.20 9.35 -4.37
C LYS A 99 7.98 8.43 -4.37
N GLU A 100 7.95 7.56 -5.36
CA GLU A 100 6.91 6.57 -5.56
C GLU A 100 7.46 5.17 -5.30
N TYR A 101 6.81 4.45 -4.41
CA TYR A 101 7.21 3.12 -3.97
C TYR A 101 6.13 2.11 -4.36
N LYS A 102 6.45 1.17 -5.25
CA LYS A 102 5.53 0.07 -5.59
C LYS A 102 5.41 -0.86 -4.39
N MET A 103 4.21 -1.00 -3.85
CA MET A 103 3.93 -1.87 -2.71
C MET A 103 3.77 -3.32 -3.17
N LEU A 104 4.49 -4.23 -2.53
CA LEU A 104 4.66 -5.61 -2.98
C LEU A 104 3.68 -6.59 -2.32
N ASN A 105 3.18 -6.26 -1.13
CA ASN A 105 2.17 -7.02 -0.39
C ASN A 105 1.06 -6.09 0.15
N PRO A 106 0.27 -5.42 -0.70
CA PRO A 106 -0.71 -4.41 -0.28
C PRO A 106 -1.87 -4.93 0.58
N GLU A 107 -1.99 -6.24 0.75
CA GLU A 107 -2.93 -6.91 1.64
C GLU A 107 -2.38 -7.11 3.07
N GLY A 108 -1.07 -6.93 3.28
CA GLY A 108 -0.41 -7.04 4.58
C GLY A 108 -0.68 -5.84 5.48
N GLN A 109 -0.69 -6.05 6.80
CA GLN A 109 -1.01 -4.98 7.78
C GLN A 109 0.18 -4.57 8.66
N SER A 110 1.04 -5.52 9.05
CA SER A 110 2.08 -5.34 10.08
C SER A 110 3.53 -5.32 9.55
N LEU A 111 3.74 -5.73 8.30
CA LEU A 111 5.01 -5.57 7.59
C LEU A 111 4.71 -5.31 6.11
N LEU A 112 4.90 -4.08 5.67
CA LEU A 112 4.69 -3.65 4.28
C LEU A 112 6.03 -3.64 3.55
N LEU A 113 6.10 -4.28 2.38
CA LEU A 113 7.25 -4.28 1.49
C LEU A 113 7.04 -3.37 0.29
N TYR A 114 8.14 -2.81 -0.19
CA TYR A 114 8.18 -1.91 -1.32
C TYR A 114 9.35 -2.22 -2.25
N ALA A 115 9.15 -2.04 -3.54
CA ALA A 115 10.21 -1.87 -4.53
C ALA A 115 10.29 -0.40 -4.95
N PHE A 116 11.52 0.12 -5.03
CA PHE A 116 11.84 1.41 -5.61
C PHE A 116 12.74 1.20 -6.83
N SER A 117 12.29 1.65 -8.01
CA SER A 117 13.06 1.51 -9.25
C SER A 117 14.20 2.53 -9.26
N LYS A 118 15.44 2.04 -9.42
CA LYS A 118 16.62 2.87 -9.62
C LYS A 118 17.18 2.69 -11.03
N ILE A 119 17.78 3.77 -11.51
CA ILE A 119 18.50 3.83 -12.77
C ILE A 119 19.99 3.98 -12.44
N SER A 120 20.86 3.16 -13.02
CA SER A 120 22.31 3.37 -13.03
C SER A 120 22.82 3.52 -14.46
N THR A 121 23.61 4.56 -14.68
CA THR A 121 24.40 4.76 -15.89
C THR A 121 25.71 3.99 -15.75
N ALA A 122 25.86 2.88 -16.46
CA ALA A 122 27.13 2.19 -16.54
C ALA A 122 28.11 2.97 -17.45
N SER A 123 29.41 2.84 -17.19
CA SER A 123 30.45 3.29 -18.12
C SER A 123 30.19 2.72 -19.52
N LYS A 124 30.31 3.56 -20.57
CA LYS A 124 29.87 3.31 -21.96
C LYS A 124 28.36 3.46 -22.23
N GLY A 125 27.64 4.24 -21.43
CA GLY A 125 26.29 4.74 -21.78
C GLY A 125 25.14 3.73 -21.65
N ASN A 126 25.40 2.52 -21.15
CA ASN A 126 24.36 1.53 -20.92
C ASN A 126 23.57 1.89 -19.65
N VAL A 127 22.28 2.16 -19.82
CA VAL A 127 21.35 2.42 -18.72
C VAL A 127 20.82 1.09 -18.18
N ARG A 128 20.97 0.84 -16.87
CA ARG A 128 20.40 -0.33 -16.19
C ARG A 128 19.31 0.10 -15.21
N HIS A 129 18.19 -0.59 -15.27
CA HIS A 129 17.12 -0.50 -14.28
C HIS A 129 17.27 -1.64 -13.28
N TYR A 130 17.18 -1.34 -11.98
CA TYR A 130 17.20 -2.33 -10.90
C TYR A 130 16.29 -1.88 -9.76
N SER A 131 15.72 -2.83 -9.03
CA SER A 131 14.90 -2.52 -7.85
C SER A 131 15.75 -2.51 -6.58
N VAL A 132 15.50 -1.53 -5.71
CA VAL A 132 15.96 -1.55 -4.33
C VAL A 132 14.74 -1.73 -3.43
N TYR A 133 14.85 -2.59 -2.43
CA TYR A 133 13.73 -2.99 -1.58
C TYR A 133 13.72 -2.24 -0.24
N PHE A 134 12.52 -1.92 0.22
CA PHE A 134 12.27 -1.20 1.46
C PHE A 134 11.12 -1.86 2.22
N PHE A 135 10.97 -1.56 3.51
CA PHE A 135 9.83 -1.99 4.32
C PHE A 135 9.33 -0.89 5.28
N SER A 136 8.10 -1.06 5.78
CA SER A 136 7.55 -0.28 6.89
C SER A 136 6.81 -1.20 7.88
N THR A 137 6.88 -0.87 9.17
CA THR A 137 6.23 -1.62 10.26
C THR A 137 4.70 -1.43 10.33
N ASN A 138 4.16 -0.46 9.59
CA ASN A 138 2.74 -0.23 9.37
C ASN A 138 2.57 0.79 8.23
N ALA A 139 1.32 1.12 7.87
CA ALA A 139 1.02 2.09 6.82
C ALA A 139 1.54 3.51 7.10
N SER A 140 1.58 3.97 8.36
CA SER A 140 2.04 5.32 8.70
C SER A 140 3.57 5.45 8.78
N SER A 141 4.27 4.39 9.21
CA SER A 141 5.74 4.36 9.32
C SER A 141 6.43 4.67 7.98
N VAL A 142 7.56 5.39 8.02
CA VAL A 142 8.39 5.71 6.84
C VAL A 142 9.06 4.43 6.30
N PRO A 143 9.22 4.25 4.98
CA PRO A 143 9.99 3.14 4.40
C PRO A 143 11.48 3.19 4.76
N GLN A 144 12.00 2.07 5.27
CA GLN A 144 13.42 1.85 5.60
C GLN A 144 14.02 0.79 4.66
N PRO A 145 15.34 0.80 4.36
CA PRO A 145 15.95 -0.22 3.49
C PRO A 145 15.73 -1.63 4.02
N LEU A 146 15.39 -2.57 3.13
CA LEU A 146 15.16 -3.97 3.50
C LEU A 146 16.49 -4.68 3.75
N THR A 147 16.91 -4.74 5.02
CA THR A 147 18.10 -5.45 5.49
C THR A 147 17.76 -6.22 6.77
N LYS A 148 18.48 -7.31 7.07
CA LYS A 148 18.31 -8.05 8.33
C LYS A 148 18.53 -7.15 9.53
N SER A 149 19.52 -6.24 9.46
CA SER A 149 19.79 -5.28 10.54
C SER A 149 18.59 -4.37 10.82
N ASN A 150 18.03 -3.74 9.79
CA ASN A 150 16.87 -2.85 9.96
C ASN A 150 15.61 -3.62 10.40
N LEU A 151 15.39 -4.83 9.88
CA LEU A 151 14.28 -5.69 10.31
C LEU A 151 14.37 -6.05 11.80
N LYS A 152 15.54 -6.43 12.30
CA LYS A 152 15.74 -6.71 13.74
C LYS A 152 15.59 -5.44 14.60
N ALA A 153 16.14 -4.31 14.14
CA ALA A 153 15.98 -3.02 14.82
C ALA A 153 14.52 -2.52 14.87
N ALA A 154 13.69 -2.91 13.89
CA ALA A 154 12.28 -2.54 13.81
C ALA A 154 11.35 -3.43 14.65
N PHE A 155 11.80 -4.62 15.06
CA PHE A 155 11.03 -5.59 15.85
C PHE A 155 11.85 -6.19 17.01
N PRO A 156 12.48 -5.36 17.87
CA PRO A 156 13.55 -5.79 18.79
C PRO A 156 13.18 -6.94 19.73
N ASP A 157 11.91 -6.98 20.16
CA ASP A 157 11.38 -7.97 21.11
C ASP A 157 10.97 -9.30 20.41
N ASN A 158 10.96 -9.35 19.07
CA ASN A 158 10.58 -10.55 18.32
C ASN A 158 11.81 -11.42 18.02
N HIS A 159 12.37 -12.01 19.07
CA HIS A 159 13.54 -12.90 18.98
C HIS A 159 13.30 -14.07 17.99
N LYS A 160 12.08 -14.65 17.99
CA LYS A 160 11.69 -15.70 17.03
C LYS A 160 11.84 -15.26 15.58
N PHE A 161 11.51 -14.01 15.24
CA PHE A 161 11.76 -13.45 13.92
C PHE A 161 13.26 -13.27 13.65
N HIS A 162 14.03 -12.83 14.64
CA HIS A 162 15.48 -12.63 14.50
C HIS A 162 16.20 -13.93 14.17
N ASP A 163 15.88 -15.00 14.87
CA ASP A 163 16.46 -16.33 14.68
C ASP A 163 16.06 -16.89 13.30
N THR A 164 14.75 -16.85 12.99
CA THR A 164 14.23 -17.33 11.70
C THR A 164 14.81 -16.54 10.52
N LEU A 165 15.11 -15.24 10.69
CA LEU A 165 15.77 -14.42 9.67
C LEU A 165 17.21 -14.90 9.38
N ASP A 166 17.97 -15.27 10.41
CA ASP A 166 19.35 -15.74 10.21
C ASP A 166 19.41 -17.17 9.67
N GLU A 167 18.45 -18.03 10.04
CA GLU A 167 18.31 -19.38 9.49
C GLU A 167 17.90 -19.38 8.01
N ASN A 168 16.99 -18.49 7.59
CA ASN A 168 16.36 -18.54 6.27
C ASN A 168 17.02 -17.63 5.21
N PHE A 169 17.81 -16.64 5.62
CA PHE A 169 18.41 -15.66 4.71
C PHE A 169 19.91 -15.48 4.99
N LYS A 170 20.75 -15.87 4.03
CA LYS A 170 22.20 -15.71 4.08
C LYS A 170 22.60 -14.26 3.85
N THR A 171 21.95 -13.60 2.89
CA THR A 171 22.22 -12.19 2.51
C THR A 171 20.93 -11.36 2.48
N ASP A 172 21.07 -10.04 2.53
CA ASP A 172 19.92 -9.12 2.47
C ASP A 172 19.19 -9.18 1.11
N ASP A 173 19.90 -9.51 0.01
CA ASP A 173 19.30 -9.67 -1.32
C ASP A 173 18.24 -10.78 -1.37
N GLU A 174 18.35 -11.80 -0.52
CA GLU A 174 17.40 -12.92 -0.44
C GLU A 174 16.07 -12.52 0.25
N LEU A 175 16.03 -11.41 1.02
CA LEU A 175 14.83 -10.98 1.78
C LEU A 175 13.66 -10.67 0.85
N ALA A 176 13.93 -10.11 -0.33
CA ALA A 176 12.95 -9.78 -1.35
C ALA A 176 12.59 -10.96 -2.27
N ALA A 177 13.09 -12.17 -2.00
CA ALA A 177 12.74 -13.35 -2.79
C ALA A 177 11.25 -13.71 -2.64
N TYR A 178 10.60 -13.98 -3.76
CA TYR A 178 9.20 -14.40 -3.79
C TYR A 178 9.09 -15.93 -3.61
N ASP A 179 8.16 -16.36 -2.78
CA ASP A 179 7.79 -17.75 -2.59
C ASP A 179 6.61 -18.08 -3.51
N GLY A 180 6.90 -18.74 -4.64
CA GLY A 180 5.90 -19.08 -5.64
C GLY A 180 4.85 -20.11 -5.16
N PHE A 181 5.19 -20.93 -4.16
CA PHE A 181 4.28 -21.94 -3.60
C PHE A 181 3.28 -21.28 -2.64
N HIS A 182 3.77 -20.46 -1.70
CA HIS A 182 2.93 -19.72 -0.75
C HIS A 182 2.31 -18.44 -1.33
N LYS A 183 2.72 -18.02 -2.54
CA LYS A 183 2.26 -16.81 -3.25
C LYS A 183 2.47 -15.52 -2.45
N MET A 184 3.63 -15.40 -1.79
CA MET A 184 3.99 -14.26 -0.96
C MET A 184 5.51 -14.09 -0.91
N TYR A 185 6.00 -12.95 -0.40
CA TYR A 185 7.44 -12.76 -0.20
C TYR A 185 7.95 -13.58 1.00
N LYS A 186 9.13 -14.19 0.87
CA LYS A 186 9.69 -15.07 1.91
C LYS A 186 9.80 -14.38 3.26
N VAL A 187 10.24 -13.13 3.30
CA VAL A 187 10.37 -12.36 4.56
C VAL A 187 9.02 -12.10 5.22
N ILE A 188 7.93 -11.92 4.45
CA ILE A 188 6.57 -11.82 5.00
C ILE A 188 6.14 -13.17 5.59
N ARG A 189 6.37 -14.29 4.88
CA ARG A 189 6.05 -15.64 5.37
C ARG A 189 6.76 -15.94 6.71
N VAL A 190 8.04 -15.59 6.79
CA VAL A 190 8.86 -15.75 8.01
C VAL A 190 8.34 -14.85 9.14
N PHE A 191 8.06 -13.58 8.84
CA PHE A 191 7.50 -12.64 9.81
C PHE A 191 6.14 -13.11 10.35
N GLU A 192 5.18 -13.45 9.50
CA GLU A 192 3.86 -13.97 9.92
C GLU A 192 3.94 -15.29 10.71
N SER A 193 4.96 -16.11 10.43
CA SER A 193 5.21 -17.34 11.20
C SER A 193 5.83 -17.08 12.58
N SER A 194 6.52 -15.94 12.76
CA SER A 194 7.06 -15.51 14.05
C SER A 194 6.00 -14.95 15.01
N LEU A 195 4.87 -14.46 14.48
CA LEU A 195 3.76 -13.90 15.27
C LEU A 195 2.79 -14.95 15.84
N LYS A 196 3.07 -16.24 15.61
CA LYS A 196 2.29 -17.40 16.09
C LYS A 196 3.01 -18.11 17.23
#